data_AF-A0A365H1C1-F1
#
_entry.id   AF-A0A365H1C1-F1
#
_cell.length_a   1.000
_cell.length_b   1.000
_cell.length_c   1.000
_cell.angle_alpha   90.00
_cell.angle_beta   90.00
_cell.angle_gamma   90.00
#
_symmetry.space_group_name_H-M   'P 1'
#
loop_
_entity.id
_entity.type
_entity.pdbx_description
1 polymer ?
#
loop_
_entity_poly.entity_id
_entity_poly.type
_entity_poly.pdbx_seq_one_letter_code
_entity_poly.pdbx_strand_id
1 'polypeptide(L)'
;MVPSSVGSVVVFLLLVTPGAAFELLWQRTRPRRDESAFIEISRVLLTGVLLSGAAIATLMAVEALVPGAAVDLFALLRDGERYVDRHPALVVGTLAAGLAVALLYGVAAHDLLTAPTARRIAHETVWHTAFGRLPGPRARAFLSVQLRDGTTIMGYAAGYSTEPDPARRDLMLAAPLTMRRPGAEEATALAGSWQVMVVAGAEISTIAAAYVDRPAAAPGPRPRPAVPFARRRWAVALAGVLAVLAVLVVTAAL
;
A
#
# COMPACT_ATOMS: atom_id res chain seq x y z
N MET A 1 -21.12 17.85 7.46
CA MET A 1 -21.04 19.29 7.16
C MET A 1 -19.99 19.45 6.08
N VAL A 2 -20.36 20.04 4.93
CA VAL A 2 -19.37 20.32 3.87
C VAL A 2 -18.50 21.48 4.37
N PRO A 3 -17.15 21.41 4.29
CA PRO A 3 -16.29 22.53 4.62
C PRO A 3 -16.71 23.77 3.83
N SER A 4 -17.19 24.82 4.51
CA SER A 4 -17.64 26.06 3.86
C SER A 4 -16.54 27.12 3.79
N SER A 5 -15.36 26.85 4.37
CA SER A 5 -14.21 27.74 4.39
C SER A 5 -12.91 27.02 4.10
N VAL A 6 -11.93 27.73 3.54
CA VAL A 6 -10.57 27.21 3.29
C VAL A 6 -9.95 26.67 4.58
N GLY A 7 -10.12 27.37 5.71
CA GLY A 7 -9.63 26.92 7.01
C GLY A 7 -10.20 25.57 7.43
N SER A 8 -11.52 25.37 7.25
CA SER A 8 -12.15 24.08 7.57
C SER A 8 -11.65 22.93 6.68
N VAL A 9 -11.35 23.20 5.40
CA VAL A 9 -10.72 22.22 4.50
C VAL A 9 -9.31 21.86 4.99
N VAL A 10 -8.50 22.86 5.37
CA VAL A 10 -7.14 22.63 5.88
C VAL A 10 -7.17 21.81 7.16
N VAL A 11 -8.03 22.15 8.12
CA VAL A 11 -8.18 21.38 9.37
C VAL A 11 -8.63 19.95 9.08
N PHE A 12 -9.58 19.76 8.18
CA PHE A 12 -10.03 18.44 7.76
C PHE A 12 -8.88 17.61 7.15
N LEU A 13 -8.09 18.20 6.25
CA LEU A 13 -6.93 17.52 5.65
C LEU A 13 -5.88 17.18 6.72
N LEU A 14 -5.58 18.08 7.64
CA LEU A 14 -4.63 17.84 8.72
C LEU A 14 -5.05 16.67 9.60
N LEU A 15 -6.36 16.49 9.81
CA LEU A 15 -6.91 15.41 10.60
C LEU A 15 -6.93 14.08 9.83
N VAL A 16 -7.41 14.08 8.59
CA VAL A 16 -7.62 12.85 7.80
C VAL A 16 -6.32 12.28 7.26
N THR A 17 -5.40 13.13 6.78
CA THR A 17 -4.16 12.70 6.12
C THR A 17 -3.32 11.72 6.97
N PRO A 18 -3.02 11.98 8.25
CA PRO A 18 -2.22 11.03 9.04
C PRO A 18 -2.96 9.71 9.30
N GLY A 19 -4.28 9.75 9.49
CA GLY A 19 -5.09 8.55 9.64
C GLY A 19 -5.11 7.70 8.36
N ALA A 20 -5.29 8.33 7.21
CA ALA A 20 -5.24 7.67 5.91
C ALA A 20 -3.84 7.11 5.62
N ALA A 21 -2.78 7.85 5.93
CA ALA A 21 -1.41 7.38 5.77
C ALA A 21 -1.13 6.13 6.64
N PHE A 22 -1.56 6.12 7.90
CA PHE A 22 -1.47 4.94 8.75
C PHE A 22 -2.24 3.76 8.17
N GLU A 23 -3.48 3.97 7.72
CA GLU A 23 -4.31 2.91 7.15
C GLU A 23 -3.69 2.31 5.87
N LEU A 24 -3.15 3.15 4.99
CA LEU A 24 -2.42 2.70 3.79
C LEU A 24 -1.18 1.86 4.12
N LEU A 25 -0.50 2.16 5.23
CA LEU A 25 0.59 1.32 5.72
C LEU A 25 0.05 0.01 6.28
N TRP A 26 -1.00 0.07 7.10
CA TRP A 26 -1.63 -1.07 7.75
C TRP A 26 -2.18 -2.11 6.75
N GLN A 27 -2.79 -1.65 5.67
CA GLN A 27 -3.28 -2.50 4.58
C GLN A 27 -2.16 -3.31 3.91
N ARG A 28 -0.91 -2.86 3.96
CA ARG A 28 0.22 -3.62 3.39
C ARG A 28 0.61 -4.85 4.18
N THR A 29 0.15 -5.00 5.42
CA THR A 29 0.56 -6.09 6.32
C THR A 29 -0.60 -6.98 6.74
N ARG A 30 -1.86 -6.59 6.44
CA ARG A 30 -3.06 -7.38 6.74
C ARG A 30 -3.92 -7.63 5.50
N PRO A 31 -4.52 -8.83 5.36
CA PRO A 31 -5.45 -9.10 4.27
C PRO A 31 -6.61 -8.11 4.33
N ARG A 32 -6.97 -7.53 3.19
CA ARG A 32 -8.14 -6.66 3.10
C ARG A 32 -9.37 -7.49 3.48
N ARG A 33 -10.05 -7.10 4.55
CA ARG A 33 -11.38 -7.59 4.88
C ARG A 33 -12.38 -6.66 4.21
N ASP A 34 -13.45 -7.22 3.68
CA ASP A 34 -14.58 -6.42 3.21
C ASP A 34 -15.27 -5.82 4.42
N GLU A 35 -14.81 -4.63 4.80
CA GLU A 35 -15.42 -3.81 5.82
C GLU A 35 -16.40 -2.83 5.16
N SER A 36 -17.44 -2.44 5.90
CA SER A 36 -18.32 -1.38 5.40
C SER A 36 -17.56 -0.06 5.29
N ALA A 37 -17.91 0.76 4.29
CA ALA A 37 -17.29 2.08 4.10
C ALA A 37 -17.36 2.96 5.37
N PHE A 38 -18.41 2.79 6.18
CA PHE A 38 -18.55 3.47 7.46
C PHE A 38 -17.43 3.13 8.45
N ILE A 39 -17.08 1.84 8.58
CA ILE A 39 -16.01 1.39 9.48
C ILE A 39 -14.64 1.88 9.00
N GLU A 40 -14.39 1.79 7.68
CA GLU A 40 -13.14 2.27 7.08
C GLU A 40 -12.92 3.77 7.33
N ILE A 41 -13.94 4.58 7.05
CA ILE A 41 -13.89 6.04 7.27
C ILE A 41 -13.75 6.36 8.77
N SER A 42 -14.50 5.66 9.63
CA SER A 42 -14.44 5.87 11.08
C SER A 42 -13.05 5.57 11.64
N ARG A 43 -12.40 4.49 11.19
CA ARG A 43 -11.04 4.14 11.58
C ARG A 43 -10.04 5.18 11.13
N VAL A 44 -10.11 5.61 9.87
CA VAL A 44 -9.26 6.67 9.32
C VAL A 44 -9.39 7.96 10.14
N LEU A 45 -10.62 8.38 10.45
CA LEU A 45 -10.86 9.58 11.24
C LEU A 45 -10.34 9.45 12.67
N LEU A 46 -10.63 8.34 13.34
CA LEU A 46 -10.20 8.12 14.73
C LEU A 46 -8.68 8.07 14.85
N THR A 47 -8.00 7.34 13.97
CA THR A 47 -6.54 7.31 13.92
C THR A 47 -5.97 8.68 13.59
N GLY A 48 -6.58 9.41 12.66
CA GLY A 48 -6.21 10.77 12.31
C GLY A 48 -6.27 11.74 13.50
N VAL A 49 -7.35 11.70 14.27
CA VAL A 49 -7.53 12.47 15.51
C VAL A 49 -6.44 12.16 16.52
N LEU A 50 -6.16 10.87 16.77
CA LEU A 50 -5.16 10.46 17.75
C LEU A 50 -3.75 10.91 17.37
N LEU A 51 -3.34 10.72 16.11
CA LEU A 51 -2.03 11.12 15.62
C LEU A 51 -1.85 12.64 15.59
N SER A 52 -2.89 13.37 15.17
CA SER A 52 -2.88 14.84 15.15
C SER A 52 -2.86 15.41 16.56
N GLY A 53 -3.65 14.84 17.48
CA GLY A 53 -3.66 15.23 18.89
C GLY A 53 -2.30 15.03 19.55
N ALA A 54 -1.62 13.91 19.29
CA ALA A 54 -0.27 13.67 19.78
C ALA A 54 0.75 14.67 19.20
N ALA A 55 0.63 15.03 17.93
CA ALA A 55 1.49 16.04 17.30
C ALA A 55 1.27 17.43 17.90
N ILE A 56 0.01 17.84 18.10
CA ILE A 56 -0.33 19.12 18.77
C ILE A 56 0.25 19.15 20.18
N ALA A 57 0.07 18.08 20.97
CA ALA A 57 0.63 18.00 22.32
C ALA A 57 2.17 18.13 22.32
N THR A 58 2.83 17.55 21.31
CA THR A 58 4.29 17.66 21.13
C THR A 58 4.70 19.10 20.84
N LEU A 59 4.00 19.79 19.93
CA LEU A 59 4.29 21.18 19.59
C LEU A 59 3.99 22.14 20.74
N MET A 60 2.93 21.90 21.52
CA MET A 60 2.65 22.65 22.74
C MET A 60 3.76 22.50 23.78
N ALA A 61 4.32 21.28 23.93
CA ALA A 61 5.46 21.06 24.82
C ALA A 61 6.71 21.80 24.32
N VAL A 62 6.95 21.85 23.01
CA VAL A 62 8.06 22.61 22.42
C VAL A 62 7.89 24.10 22.66
N GLU A 63 6.71 24.65 22.44
CA GLU A 63 6.42 26.07 22.71
C GLU A 63 6.58 26.43 24.18
N ALA A 64 6.16 25.55 25.10
CA ALA A 64 6.35 25.77 26.53
C ALA A 64 7.82 25.77 26.96
N LEU A 65 8.69 25.04 26.24
CA LEU A 65 10.13 24.97 26.52
C LEU A 65 10.92 26.07 25.81
N VAL A 66 10.51 26.44 24.60
CA VAL A 66 11.15 27.45 23.75
C VAL A 66 10.04 28.37 23.19
N PRO A 67 9.66 29.42 23.93
CA PRO A 67 8.62 30.33 23.48
C PRO A 67 8.96 30.96 22.13
N GLY A 68 7.99 30.97 21.21
CA GLY A 68 8.13 31.42 19.83
C GLY A 68 8.58 30.34 18.84
N ALA A 69 8.86 29.11 19.28
CA ALA A 69 9.21 27.98 18.41
C ALA A 69 8.01 27.39 17.69
N ALA A 70 6.81 27.51 18.24
CA ALA A 70 5.56 27.10 17.61
C ALA A 70 4.43 28.09 17.94
N VAL A 71 3.25 27.85 17.38
CA VAL A 71 2.07 28.64 17.72
C VAL A 71 1.68 28.40 19.18
N ASP A 72 1.54 29.49 19.95
CA ASP A 72 0.83 29.47 21.23
C ASP A 72 -0.67 29.26 20.95
N LEU A 73 -1.13 28.03 21.22
CA LEU A 73 -2.51 27.64 20.99
C LEU A 73 -3.49 28.44 21.84
N PHE A 74 -3.12 28.86 23.06
CA PHE A 74 -4.00 29.66 23.92
C PHE A 74 -4.12 31.10 23.42
N ALA A 75 -3.01 31.69 22.95
CA ALA A 75 -3.05 32.99 22.28
C ALA A 75 -3.87 32.93 20.99
N LEU A 76 -3.68 31.89 20.16
CA LEU A 76 -4.48 31.68 18.95
C LEU A 76 -5.97 31.54 19.26
N LEU A 77 -6.35 30.77 20.29
CA LEU A 77 -7.76 30.60 20.68
C LEU A 77 -8.38 31.89 21.23
N ARG A 78 -7.58 32.74 21.89
CA ARG A 78 -8.04 34.01 22.47
C ARG A 78 -8.17 35.11 21.42
N ASP A 79 -7.18 35.24 20.55
CA ASP A 79 -7.06 36.36 19.60
C ASP A 79 -7.58 36.01 18.19
N GLY A 80 -7.74 34.72 17.88
CA GLY A 80 -8.32 34.21 16.64
C GLY A 80 -7.57 34.68 15.40
N GLU A 81 -8.32 35.25 14.45
CA GLU A 81 -7.79 35.75 13.17
C GLU A 81 -6.68 36.79 13.35
N ARG A 82 -6.76 37.65 14.38
CA ARG A 82 -5.74 38.66 14.64
C ARG A 82 -4.37 38.05 14.96
N TYR A 83 -4.33 36.86 15.56
CA TYR A 83 -3.08 36.15 15.80
C TYR A 83 -2.50 35.64 14.48
N VAL A 84 -3.34 35.07 13.62
CA VAL A 84 -2.94 34.56 12.31
C VAL A 84 -2.37 35.67 11.43
N ASP A 85 -3.02 36.84 11.42
CA ASP A 85 -2.57 37.99 10.63
C ASP A 85 -1.23 38.56 11.11
N ARG A 86 -0.96 38.52 12.42
CA ARG A 86 0.30 38.99 13.00
C ARG A 86 1.44 37.98 12.83
N HIS A 87 1.13 36.69 12.78
CA HIS A 87 2.12 35.61 12.78
C HIS A 87 1.90 34.59 11.65
N PRO A 88 1.73 35.00 10.37
CA PRO A 88 1.33 34.10 9.30
C PRO A 88 2.38 33.01 9.03
N ALA A 89 3.67 33.36 9.05
CA ALA A 89 4.76 32.42 8.84
C ALA A 89 4.85 31.37 9.95
N LEU A 90 4.69 31.79 11.22
CA LEU A 90 4.71 30.89 12.37
C LEU A 90 3.52 29.92 12.34
N VAL A 91 2.34 30.41 11.97
CA VAL A 91 1.14 29.57 11.81
C VAL A 91 1.35 28.53 10.73
N VAL A 92 1.76 28.93 9.53
CA VAL A 92 2.01 28.00 8.42
C VAL A 92 3.11 27.00 8.76
N GLY A 93 4.22 27.46 9.36
CA GLY A 93 5.32 26.61 9.80
C GLY A 93 4.89 25.58 10.85
N THR A 94 4.11 26.00 11.84
CA THR A 94 3.59 25.12 12.89
C THR A 94 2.60 24.10 12.34
N LEU A 95 1.72 24.49 11.41
CA LEU A 95 0.80 23.56 10.74
C LEU A 95 1.57 22.51 9.91
N ALA A 96 2.57 22.93 9.15
CA ALA A 96 3.41 22.03 8.37
C ALA A 96 4.20 21.06 9.27
N ALA A 97 4.79 21.57 10.35
CA ALA A 97 5.49 20.76 11.34
C ALA A 97 4.54 19.77 12.03
N GLY A 98 3.34 20.21 12.41
CA GLY A 98 2.31 19.37 13.03
C GLY A 98 1.90 18.21 12.13
N LEU A 99 1.66 18.48 10.83
CA LEU A 99 1.38 17.43 9.85
C LEU A 99 2.54 16.45 9.70
N ALA A 100 3.77 16.96 9.59
CA ALA A 100 4.96 16.12 9.47
C ALA A 100 5.13 15.21 10.69
N VAL A 101 5.01 15.75 11.91
CA VAL A 101 5.09 14.98 13.16
C VAL A 101 3.97 13.94 13.23
N ALA A 102 2.73 14.29 12.89
CA ALA A 102 1.61 13.35 12.88
C ALA A 102 1.82 12.18 11.90
N LEU A 103 2.36 12.46 10.71
CA LEU A 103 2.71 11.43 9.73
C LEU A 103 3.81 10.50 10.24
N LEU A 104 4.84 11.05 10.87
CA LEU A 104 5.94 10.28 11.46
C LEU A 104 5.45 9.40 12.62
N TYR A 105 4.52 9.89 13.45
CA TYR A 105 3.83 9.07 14.43
C TYR A 105 3.01 7.95 13.78
N GLY A 106 2.35 8.20 12.65
CA GLY A 106 1.68 7.15 11.89
C GLY A 106 2.64 6.04 11.43
N VAL A 107 3.82 6.40 10.93
CA VAL A 107 4.86 5.43 10.55
C VAL A 107 5.36 4.65 11.77
N ALA A 108 5.67 5.34 12.88
CA ALA A 108 6.15 4.70 14.10
C ALA A 108 5.11 3.76 14.72
N ALA A 109 3.85 4.19 14.79
CA ALA A 109 2.75 3.39 15.30
C ALA A 109 2.52 2.14 14.44
N HIS A 110 2.57 2.27 13.11
CA HIS A 110 2.42 1.12 12.21
C HIS A 110 3.50 0.07 12.47
N ASP A 111 4.76 0.50 12.58
CA ASP A 111 5.89 -0.39 12.84
C ASP A 111 5.81 -1.07 14.22
N LEU A 112 5.39 -0.34 15.26
CA LEU A 112 5.26 -0.85 16.62
C LEU A 112 4.12 -1.87 16.77
N LEU A 113 3.02 -1.64 16.05
CA LEU A 113 1.82 -2.47 16.12
C LEU A 113 1.83 -3.65 15.13
N THR A 114 2.76 -3.67 14.18
CA THR A 114 2.88 -4.75 13.19
C THR A 114 3.90 -5.79 13.68
N ALA A 115 3.46 -7.05 13.80
CA ALA A 115 4.34 -8.14 14.17
C ALA A 115 5.52 -8.27 13.19
N PRO A 116 6.76 -8.53 13.66
CA PRO A 116 7.94 -8.68 12.79
C PRO A 116 7.82 -9.78 11.74
N THR A 117 6.93 -10.74 11.97
CA THR A 117 6.64 -11.89 11.09
C THR A 117 5.56 -11.60 10.05
N ALA A 118 4.89 -10.45 10.12
CA ALA A 118 3.86 -10.09 9.15
C ALA A 118 4.49 -9.94 7.75
N ARG A 119 4.16 -10.87 6.85
CA ARG A 119 4.56 -10.77 5.45
C ARG A 119 3.82 -9.61 4.80
N ARG A 120 4.52 -8.82 3.99
CA ARG A 120 3.87 -7.81 3.17
C ARG A 120 2.90 -8.49 2.21
N ILE A 121 1.65 -8.11 2.29
CA ILE A 121 0.62 -8.50 1.35
C ILE A 121 0.70 -7.51 0.22
N ALA A 122 1.40 -7.92 -0.83
CA ALA A 122 1.35 -7.20 -2.09
C ALA A 122 -0.11 -7.20 -2.56
N HIS A 123 -0.66 -6.03 -2.89
CA HIS A 123 -1.95 -5.89 -3.55
C HIS A 123 -1.83 -6.34 -5.01
N GLU A 124 -1.39 -7.58 -5.20
CA GLU A 124 -1.21 -8.22 -6.49
C GLU A 124 -2.24 -9.34 -6.58
N THR A 125 -2.78 -9.58 -7.77
CA THR A 125 -3.65 -10.73 -7.97
C THR A 125 -2.86 -12.00 -7.68
N VAL A 126 -3.55 -13.04 -7.18
CA VAL A 126 -2.95 -14.35 -6.95
C VAL A 126 -2.28 -14.86 -8.24
N TRP A 127 -2.85 -14.54 -9.41
CA TRP A 127 -2.29 -14.85 -10.71
C TRP A 127 -0.98 -14.11 -10.99
N HIS A 128 -0.86 -12.83 -10.65
CA HIS A 128 0.43 -12.12 -10.76
C HIS A 128 1.51 -12.75 -9.88
N THR A 129 1.15 -13.16 -8.67
CA THR A 129 2.07 -13.89 -7.81
C THR A 129 2.46 -15.24 -8.43
N ALA A 130 1.47 -16.05 -8.81
CA ALA A 130 1.67 -17.43 -9.25
C ALA A 130 2.34 -17.55 -10.62
N PHE A 131 2.03 -16.65 -11.56
CA PHE A 131 2.45 -16.78 -12.97
C PHE A 131 3.56 -15.79 -13.35
N GLY A 132 3.76 -14.73 -12.57
CA GLY A 132 4.79 -13.73 -12.81
C GLY A 132 5.94 -13.80 -11.80
N ARG A 133 5.61 -13.74 -10.50
CA ARG A 133 6.62 -13.56 -9.44
C ARG A 133 7.24 -14.86 -8.92
N LEU A 134 6.45 -15.92 -8.75
CA LEU A 134 6.95 -17.21 -8.27
C LEU A 134 7.85 -17.94 -9.28
N PRO A 135 7.57 -17.92 -10.60
CA PRO A 135 8.56 -18.32 -11.59
C PRO A 135 9.76 -17.39 -11.46
N GLY A 136 10.92 -17.93 -11.07
CA GLY A 136 12.15 -17.15 -11.07
C GLY A 136 12.48 -16.59 -12.47
N PRO A 137 13.47 -15.70 -12.62
CA PRO A 137 13.78 -15.06 -13.90
C PRO A 137 14.17 -16.03 -15.03
N ARG A 138 14.49 -17.29 -14.68
CA ARG A 138 14.83 -18.36 -15.61
C ARG A 138 13.72 -19.38 -15.80
N ALA A 139 12.56 -19.23 -15.17
CA ALA A 139 11.45 -20.17 -15.28
C ALA A 139 10.23 -19.50 -15.91
N ARG A 140 9.37 -20.32 -16.51
CA ARG A 140 8.02 -19.93 -16.97
C ARG A 140 7.00 -20.79 -16.27
N ALA A 141 5.84 -20.22 -15.97
CA ALA A 141 4.71 -20.99 -15.47
C ALA A 141 4.09 -21.79 -16.63
N PHE A 142 4.12 -23.12 -16.53
CA PHE A 142 3.33 -24.04 -17.34
C PHE A 142 2.08 -24.40 -16.54
N LEU A 143 0.91 -24.10 -17.10
CA LEU A 143 -0.36 -24.18 -16.41
C LEU A 143 -1.13 -25.42 -16.87
N SER A 144 -1.80 -26.06 -15.93
CA SER A 144 -2.88 -27.02 -16.16
C SER A 144 -4.16 -26.38 -15.65
N VAL A 145 -5.03 -25.98 -16.57
CA VAL A 145 -6.28 -25.27 -16.32
C VAL A 145 -7.42 -26.25 -16.50
N GLN A 146 -8.11 -26.58 -15.41
CA GLN A 146 -9.33 -27.37 -15.47
C GLN A 146 -10.53 -26.42 -15.58
N LEU A 147 -11.40 -26.70 -16.54
CA LEU A 147 -12.65 -26.00 -16.75
C LEU A 147 -13.78 -26.63 -15.93
N ARG A 148 -14.92 -25.95 -15.84
CA ARG A 148 -16.12 -26.42 -15.13
C ARG A 148 -16.76 -27.65 -15.77
N ASP A 149 -16.63 -27.80 -17.08
CA ASP A 149 -17.08 -28.99 -17.82
C ASP A 149 -16.17 -30.21 -17.61
N GLY A 150 -15.05 -30.04 -16.90
CA GLY A 150 -14.04 -31.08 -16.64
C GLY A 150 -12.91 -31.12 -17.67
N THR A 151 -12.98 -30.34 -18.76
CA THR A 151 -11.92 -30.23 -19.77
C THR A 151 -10.66 -29.66 -19.12
N THR A 152 -9.50 -30.25 -19.38
CA THR A 152 -8.20 -29.72 -18.95
C THR A 152 -7.45 -29.16 -20.15
N ILE A 153 -7.04 -27.90 -20.08
CA ILE A 153 -6.20 -27.24 -21.08
C ILE A 153 -4.85 -26.97 -20.44
N MET A 154 -3.76 -27.30 -21.14
CA MET A 154 -2.41 -27.05 -20.67
C MET A 154 -1.62 -26.18 -21.65
N GLY A 155 -0.78 -25.30 -21.12
CA GLY A 155 0.05 -24.39 -21.91
C GLY A 155 0.87 -23.46 -21.03
N TYR A 156 1.75 -22.66 -21.62
CA TYR A 156 2.50 -21.66 -20.88
C TYR A 156 1.64 -20.43 -20.56
N ALA A 157 1.75 -19.91 -19.35
CA ALA A 157 1.17 -18.61 -19.02
C ALA A 157 1.76 -17.54 -19.96
N ALA A 158 0.88 -16.82 -20.67
CA ALA A 158 1.26 -15.76 -21.61
C ALA A 158 0.76 -14.38 -21.14
N GLY A 159 -0.40 -14.35 -20.49
CA GLY A 159 -0.99 -13.13 -19.96
C GLY A 159 -2.24 -13.42 -19.16
N TYR A 160 -2.73 -12.41 -18.47
CA TYR A 160 -4.02 -12.45 -17.80
C TYR A 160 -4.55 -11.03 -17.57
N SER A 161 -5.86 -10.89 -17.50
CA SER A 161 -6.50 -9.62 -17.11
C SER A 161 -6.28 -9.32 -15.62
N THR A 162 -6.33 -8.03 -15.25
CA THR A 162 -6.12 -7.55 -13.88
C THR A 162 -7.40 -7.28 -13.09
N GLU A 163 -8.56 -7.75 -13.58
CA GLU A 163 -9.86 -7.50 -12.96
C GLU A 163 -9.92 -8.05 -11.52
N PRO A 164 -10.41 -7.28 -10.52
CA PRO A 164 -10.53 -7.78 -9.15
C PRO A 164 -11.43 -9.01 -9.00
N ASP A 165 -12.56 -9.05 -9.71
CA ASP A 165 -13.50 -10.18 -9.70
C ASP A 165 -12.91 -11.39 -10.46
N PRO A 166 -12.64 -12.53 -9.79
CA PRO A 166 -12.10 -13.73 -10.44
C PRO A 166 -12.95 -14.25 -11.60
N ALA A 167 -14.28 -14.07 -11.56
CA ALA A 167 -15.17 -14.55 -12.60
C ALA A 167 -15.03 -13.76 -13.92
N ARG A 168 -14.60 -12.50 -13.82
CA ARG A 168 -14.39 -11.61 -14.98
C ARG A 168 -12.96 -11.60 -15.48
N ARG A 169 -12.09 -12.46 -14.93
CA ARG A 169 -10.69 -12.51 -15.35
C ARG A 169 -10.50 -13.39 -16.56
N ASP A 170 -9.74 -12.95 -17.55
CA ASP A 170 -9.29 -13.82 -18.64
C ASP A 170 -7.86 -14.31 -18.41
N LEU A 171 -7.61 -15.58 -18.73
CA LEU A 171 -6.29 -16.22 -18.72
C LEU A 171 -5.85 -16.56 -20.15
N MET A 172 -4.65 -16.13 -20.53
CA MET A 172 -4.07 -16.39 -21.83
C MET A 172 -2.97 -17.47 -21.71
N LEU A 173 -3.16 -18.57 -22.42
CA LEU A 173 -2.21 -19.66 -22.55
C LEU A 173 -1.53 -19.59 -23.93
N ALA A 174 -0.23 -19.83 -23.98
CA ALA A 174 0.54 -19.95 -25.22
C ALA A 174 1.00 -21.37 -25.47
N ALA A 175 1.25 -21.67 -26.74
CA ALA A 175 1.78 -22.94 -27.23
C ALA A 175 3.07 -23.38 -26.49
N PRO A 176 3.31 -24.71 -26.38
CA PRO A 176 2.48 -25.80 -26.88
C PRO A 176 1.19 -25.95 -26.07
N LEU A 177 0.07 -26.10 -26.78
CA LEU A 177 -1.26 -26.25 -26.18
C LEU A 177 -1.70 -27.71 -26.27
N THR A 178 -2.10 -28.28 -25.14
CA THR A 178 -2.73 -29.61 -25.10
C THR A 178 -4.09 -29.52 -24.42
N MET A 179 -4.99 -30.41 -24.81
CA MET A 179 -6.35 -30.47 -24.28
C MET A 179 -6.72 -31.92 -23.98
N ARG A 180 -7.20 -32.17 -22.76
CA ARG A 180 -7.77 -33.43 -22.33
C ARG A 180 -9.26 -33.21 -22.04
N ARG A 181 -10.11 -33.87 -22.83
CA ARG A 181 -11.56 -33.83 -22.61
C ARG A 181 -11.96 -34.63 -21.36
N PRO A 182 -13.14 -34.37 -20.79
CA PRO A 182 -13.66 -35.17 -19.68
C PRO A 182 -13.71 -36.65 -20.07
N GLY A 183 -13.16 -37.52 -19.21
CA GLY A 183 -13.13 -38.97 -19.44
C GLY A 183 -12.07 -39.47 -20.43
N ALA A 184 -11.30 -38.58 -21.08
CA ALA A 184 -10.16 -39.00 -21.89
C ALA A 184 -8.95 -39.31 -21.00
N GLU A 185 -8.27 -40.44 -21.26
CA GLU A 185 -7.04 -40.80 -20.54
C GLU A 185 -5.86 -39.91 -20.95
N GLU A 186 -5.74 -39.59 -22.24
CA GLU A 186 -4.63 -38.85 -22.80
C GLU A 186 -5.01 -37.41 -23.20
N ALA A 187 -4.03 -36.50 -23.06
CA ALA A 187 -4.14 -35.14 -23.56
C ALA A 187 -3.77 -35.10 -25.05
N THR A 188 -4.64 -34.52 -25.88
CA THR A 188 -4.38 -34.34 -27.31
C THR A 188 -3.71 -32.99 -27.55
N ALA A 189 -2.66 -32.97 -28.37
CA ALA A 189 -2.09 -31.70 -28.83
C ALA A 189 -3.11 -30.95 -29.69
N LEU A 190 -3.33 -29.67 -29.40
CA LEU A 190 -4.09 -28.79 -30.28
C LEU A 190 -3.26 -28.58 -31.56
N ALA A 191 -3.93 -28.47 -32.71
CA ALA A 191 -3.24 -28.35 -33.99
C ALA A 191 -2.20 -27.22 -33.97
N GLY A 192 -1.04 -27.42 -34.61
CA GLY A 192 0.11 -26.51 -34.50
C GLY A 192 -0.13 -25.07 -34.97
N SER A 193 -1.24 -24.80 -35.66
CA SER A 193 -1.67 -23.45 -36.04
C SER A 193 -2.15 -22.60 -34.84
N TRP A 194 -2.55 -23.22 -33.74
CA TRP A 194 -3.05 -22.52 -32.55
C TRP A 194 -1.88 -22.08 -31.66
N GLN A 195 -1.58 -20.78 -31.66
CA GLN A 195 -0.47 -20.21 -30.89
C GLN A 195 -0.88 -19.77 -29.47
N VAL A 196 -2.14 -19.37 -29.32
CA VAL A 196 -2.70 -18.76 -28.10
C VAL A 196 -4.11 -19.28 -27.88
N MET A 197 -4.48 -19.46 -26.61
CA MET A 197 -5.85 -19.70 -26.17
C MET A 197 -6.20 -18.76 -25.03
N VAL A 198 -7.38 -18.15 -25.08
CA VAL A 198 -7.91 -17.31 -24.01
C VAL A 198 -9.04 -18.05 -23.32
N VAL A 199 -8.96 -18.16 -22.00
CA VAL A 199 -9.92 -18.87 -21.15
C VAL A 199 -10.56 -17.87 -20.20
N ALA A 200 -11.89 -17.76 -20.24
CA ALA A 200 -12.65 -16.94 -19.31
C ALA A 200 -12.59 -17.53 -17.90
N GLY A 201 -12.33 -16.70 -16.90
CA GLY A 201 -12.14 -17.10 -15.51
C GLY A 201 -13.39 -17.67 -14.87
N ALA A 202 -14.57 -17.22 -15.33
CA ALA A 202 -15.85 -17.83 -14.98
C ALA A 202 -15.91 -19.33 -15.31
N GLU A 203 -15.21 -19.79 -16.35
CA GLU A 203 -15.18 -21.20 -16.76
C GLU A 203 -14.11 -22.03 -16.08
N ILE A 204 -13.18 -21.40 -15.37
CA ILE A 204 -12.07 -22.09 -14.69
C ILE A 204 -12.56 -22.65 -13.36
N SER A 205 -12.37 -23.95 -13.16
CA SER A 205 -12.59 -24.61 -11.87
C SER A 205 -11.33 -24.63 -11.02
N THR A 206 -10.19 -25.03 -11.60
CA THR A 206 -8.90 -25.12 -10.90
C THR A 206 -7.73 -24.77 -11.81
N ILE A 207 -6.67 -24.19 -11.25
CA ILE A 207 -5.39 -23.97 -11.95
C ILE A 207 -4.26 -24.58 -11.13
N ALA A 208 -3.47 -25.46 -11.76
CA ALA A 208 -2.19 -25.92 -11.24
C ALA A 208 -1.04 -25.31 -12.07
N ALA A 209 0.04 -24.93 -11.41
CA ALA A 209 1.21 -24.34 -12.07
C ALA A 209 2.47 -25.16 -11.77
N ALA A 210 3.21 -25.51 -12.82
CA ALA A 210 4.56 -26.02 -12.76
C ALA A 210 5.53 -24.94 -13.25
N TYR A 211 6.69 -24.78 -12.59
CA TYR A 211 7.71 -23.83 -13.01
C TYR A 211 8.78 -24.55 -13.80
N VAL A 212 8.79 -24.33 -15.11
CA VAL A 212 9.70 -25.01 -16.04
C VAL A 212 10.79 -24.04 -16.44
N ASP A 213 12.04 -24.49 -16.40
CA ASP A 213 13.17 -23.69 -16.83
C ASP A 213 13.03 -23.29 -18.30
N ARG A 214 13.34 -22.03 -18.58
CA ARG A 214 13.41 -21.45 -19.90
C ARG A 214 14.72 -21.93 -20.54
N PRO A 215 14.72 -22.40 -21.80
CA PRO A 215 15.96 -22.57 -22.54
C PRO A 215 16.75 -21.26 -22.49
N ALA A 216 18.04 -21.33 -22.16
CA ALA A 216 18.83 -20.20 -21.71
C ALA A 216 18.80 -19.02 -22.71
N ALA A 217 18.04 -17.98 -22.40
CA ALA A 217 18.28 -16.64 -22.92
C ALA A 217 19.27 -15.93 -21.98
N ALA A 218 20.12 -15.08 -22.58
CA ALA A 218 21.21 -14.37 -21.92
C ALA A 218 20.83 -13.79 -20.54
N PRO A 219 21.75 -13.79 -19.56
CA PRO A 219 21.43 -13.42 -18.19
C PRO A 219 20.91 -11.98 -18.10
N GLY A 220 19.60 -11.84 -17.94
CA GLY A 220 18.99 -10.60 -17.50
C GLY A 220 19.46 -10.23 -16.09
N PRO A 221 19.42 -8.94 -15.72
CA PRO A 221 19.87 -8.48 -14.42
C PRO A 221 19.17 -9.25 -13.30
N ARG A 222 19.97 -9.82 -12.39
CA ARG A 222 19.46 -10.55 -11.21
C ARG A 222 18.57 -9.61 -10.40
N PRO A 223 17.38 -10.03 -9.95
CA PRO A 223 16.65 -9.28 -8.94
C PRO A 223 17.55 -9.12 -7.71
N ARG A 224 17.77 -7.88 -7.28
CA ARG A 224 18.54 -7.60 -6.07
C ARG A 224 17.88 -8.34 -4.90
N PRO A 225 18.65 -9.04 -4.04
CA PRO A 225 18.09 -9.56 -2.80
C PRO A 225 17.44 -8.39 -2.05
N ALA A 226 16.21 -8.60 -1.60
CA ALA A 226 15.52 -7.65 -0.74
C ALA A 226 16.37 -7.50 0.53
N VAL A 227 17.19 -6.45 0.55
CA VAL A 227 18.00 -6.11 1.71
C VAL A 227 17.06 -5.92 2.89
N PRO A 228 17.39 -6.46 4.08
CA PRO A 228 16.57 -6.39 5.28
C PRO A 228 16.63 -4.99 5.91
N PHE A 229 16.50 -3.92 5.12
CA PHE A 229 16.46 -2.54 5.59
C PHE A 229 15.15 -2.18 6.32
N ALA A 230 14.20 -3.09 6.40
CA ALA A 230 12.94 -2.87 7.11
C ALA A 230 13.06 -3.29 8.58
N ARG A 231 13.96 -2.67 9.36
CA ARG A 231 14.01 -2.98 10.80
C ARG A 231 14.14 -1.81 11.78
N ARG A 232 14.19 -0.56 11.32
CA ARG A 232 14.19 0.63 12.20
C ARG A 232 13.49 1.84 11.61
N ARG A 233 12.42 1.65 10.85
CA ARG A 233 11.67 2.78 10.26
C ARG A 233 11.03 3.66 11.34
N TRP A 234 10.59 3.09 12.47
CA TRP A 234 10.18 3.86 13.65
C TRP A 234 11.31 4.72 14.23
N ALA A 235 12.56 4.25 14.25
CA ALA A 235 13.70 5.02 14.75
C ALA A 235 14.06 6.16 13.78
N VAL A 236 13.95 5.90 12.47
CA VAL A 236 14.09 6.95 11.45
C VAL A 236 12.94 7.96 11.56
N ALA A 237 11.72 7.50 11.84
CA ALA A 237 10.57 8.37 12.05
C ALA A 237 10.77 9.25 13.29
N LEU A 238 11.23 8.66 14.40
CA LEU A 238 11.57 9.39 15.62
C LEU A 238 12.70 10.40 15.38
N ALA A 239 13.76 10.01 14.67
CA ALA A 239 14.83 10.93 14.28
C ALA A 239 14.29 12.06 13.38
N GLY A 240 13.35 11.76 12.49
CA GLY A 240 12.63 12.75 11.70
C GLY A 240 11.84 13.74 12.57
N VAL A 241 11.15 13.25 13.61
CA VAL A 241 10.43 14.12 14.55
C VAL A 241 11.41 15.05 15.23
N LEU A 242 12.48 14.50 15.80
CA LEU A 242 13.53 15.29 16.46
C LEU A 242 14.16 16.33 15.52
N ALA A 243 14.37 15.98 14.24
CA ALA A 243 14.89 16.92 13.25
C ALA A 243 13.90 18.08 12.98
N VAL A 244 12.61 17.79 12.82
CA VAL A 244 11.58 18.83 12.66
C VAL A 244 11.54 19.76 13.87
N LEU A 245 11.58 19.20 15.08
CA LEU A 245 11.59 19.99 16.32
C LEU A 245 12.86 20.84 16.45
N ALA A 246 14.02 20.29 16.08
CA ALA A 246 15.27 21.04 16.09
C ALA A 246 15.25 22.23 15.13
N VAL A 247 14.67 22.06 13.93
CA VAL A 247 14.50 23.18 12.99
C VAL A 247 13.64 24.28 13.59
N LEU A 248 12.49 23.94 14.20
CA LEU A 248 11.62 24.94 14.84
C LEU A 248 12.35 25.74 15.93
N VAL A 249 13.08 25.04 16.81
CA VAL A 249 13.85 25.68 17.89
C VAL A 249 14.94 26.60 17.33
N VAL A 250 15.68 26.16 16.30
CA VAL A 250 16.72 26.98 15.68
C VAL A 250 16.13 28.21 15.00
N THR A 251 15.00 28.07 14.29
CA THR A 251 14.35 29.21 13.62
C THR A 251 13.81 30.25 14.59
N ALA A 252 13.42 29.86 15.81
CA ALA A 252 12.97 30.81 16.82
C ALA A 252 14.11 31.52 17.56
N ALA A 253 15.32 30.96 17.49
CA ALA A 253 16.51 31.56 18.09
C ALA A 253 17.22 32.58 17.18
N LEU A 254 16.82 32.67 15.90
CA LEU A 254 17.35 33.60 14.89
C LEU A 254 16.46 34.84 14.76
#